data_AF-A0A8H3MIK8-F1
#
_entry.id   AF-A0A8H3MIK8-F1
#
_cell.length_a   1.000
_cell.length_b   1.000
_cell.length_c   1.000
_cell.angle_alpha   90.00
_cell.angle_beta   90.00
_cell.angle_gamma   90.00
#
_symmetry.space_group_name_H-M   'P 1'
#
loop_
_entity.id
_entity.type
_entity.pdbx_description
1 polymer ?
#
loop_
_entity_poly.entity_id
_entity_poly.type
_entity_poly.pdbx_seq_one_letter_code
_entity_poly.pdbx_strand_id
1 'polypeptide(L)'
;MNVLVAILALIAFIASKIYQLIKVPKGLENVPTINYLSFFVTMVGPDKRWETSREILEKEGIGKAWFDGEWIIIICILNPYSKNRFQNQYYGENLLLSNGDVWKRHRRIANPSFRNLPVHIFVESVMKLLNVMEKVDNEPIEIKNYMHRMTLDVLGRAAFGFDFNV
;
A
#
# COMPACT_ATOMS: atom_id res chain seq x y z
N MET A 1 49.19 -10.27 -15.90
CA MET A 1 49.14 -9.12 -14.97
C MET A 1 48.10 -8.07 -15.41
N ASN A 2 48.10 -7.63 -16.67
CA ASN A 2 47.18 -6.57 -17.15
C ASN A 2 45.69 -6.92 -17.13
N VAL A 3 45.31 -8.19 -17.40
CA VAL A 3 43.90 -8.62 -17.40
C VAL A 3 43.29 -8.61 -15.99
N LEU A 4 44.04 -9.05 -14.98
CA LEU A 4 43.59 -9.05 -13.58
C LEU A 4 43.35 -7.62 -13.07
N VAL A 5 44.26 -6.69 -13.42
CA VAL A 5 44.15 -5.27 -13.07
C VAL A 5 42.95 -4.62 -13.75
N ALA A 6 42.69 -4.94 -15.02
CA ALA A 6 41.51 -4.45 -15.75
C ALA A 6 40.20 -4.96 -15.14
N ILE A 7 40.14 -6.23 -14.72
CA ILE A 7 38.98 -6.81 -14.04
C ILE A 7 38.74 -6.13 -12.69
N LEU A 8 39.79 -5.92 -11.88
CA LEU A 8 39.68 -5.23 -10.59
C LEU A 8 39.23 -3.77 -10.75
N ALA A 9 39.72 -3.06 -11.76
CA ALA A 9 39.29 -1.70 -12.07
C ALA A 9 37.81 -1.64 -12.49
N LEU A 10 37.34 -2.62 -13.27
CA LEU A 10 35.93 -2.73 -13.66
C LEU A 10 35.05 -3.02 -12.44
N ILE A 11 35.46 -3.93 -11.56
CA ILE A 11 34.75 -4.23 -10.30
C ILE A 11 34.69 -2.98 -9.42
N ALA A 12 35.80 -2.25 -9.25
CA ALA A 12 35.83 -1.02 -8.48
C ALA A 12 34.93 0.07 -9.07
N PHE A 13 34.88 0.19 -10.40
CA PHE A 13 34.00 1.11 -11.09
C PHE A 13 32.52 0.78 -10.88
N ILE A 14 32.15 -0.50 -11.02
CA ILE A 14 30.79 -0.99 -10.76
C ILE A 14 30.42 -0.77 -9.29
N ALA A 15 31.30 -1.11 -8.35
CA ALA A 15 31.09 -0.88 -6.93
C ALA A 15 30.92 0.60 -6.60
N SER A 16 31.69 1.49 -7.24
CA SER A 16 31.54 2.94 -7.10
C SER A 16 30.19 3.45 -7.61
N LYS A 17 29.73 2.93 -8.76
CA LYS A 17 28.41 3.27 -9.31
C LYS A 17 27.28 2.78 -8.39
N ILE A 18 27.36 1.56 -7.88
CA ILE A 18 26.39 1.01 -6.92
C ILE A 18 26.40 1.84 -5.63
N TYR A 19 27.58 2.20 -5.12
CA TYR A 19 27.71 3.04 -3.93
C TYR A 19 27.06 4.42 -4.12
N GLN A 20 27.24 5.05 -5.28
CA GLN A 20 26.59 6.34 -5.58
C GLN A 20 25.05 6.24 -5.62
N LEU A 21 24.48 5.08 -5.99
CA LEU A 21 23.03 4.85 -6.02
C LEU A 21 22.44 4.54 -4.63
N ILE A 22 23.20 3.87 -3.76
CA ILE A 22 22.74 3.43 -2.43
C ILE A 22 23.19 4.40 -1.33
N LYS A 23 23.97 5.44 -1.63
CA LYS A 23 24.42 6.40 -0.63
C LYS A 23 23.24 7.20 -0.06
N VAL A 24 23.18 7.30 1.26
CA VAL A 24 22.20 8.11 1.99
C VAL A 24 22.41 9.59 1.65
N PRO A 25 21.37 10.36 1.28
CA PRO A 25 21.46 11.80 1.13
C PRO A 25 21.85 12.45 2.46
N LYS A 26 22.74 13.45 2.42
CA LYS A 26 23.26 14.11 3.64
C LYS A 26 22.17 14.61 4.61
N GLY A 27 21.04 15.08 4.08
CA GLY A 27 19.92 15.56 4.89
C GLY A 27 19.15 14.46 5.64
N LEU A 28 19.34 13.20 5.28
CA LEU A 28 18.67 12.04 5.89
C LEU A 28 19.60 11.21 6.77
N GLU A 29 20.85 11.63 6.97
CA GLU A 29 21.82 10.86 7.76
C GLU A 29 21.31 10.59 9.19
N ASN A 30 20.66 11.59 9.80
CA ASN A 30 20.16 11.53 11.18
C ASN A 30 18.88 10.68 11.37
N VAL A 31 18.19 10.30 10.29
CA VAL A 31 16.96 9.50 10.38
C VAL A 31 17.32 8.02 10.54
N PRO A 32 16.71 7.27 11.48
CA PRO A 32 16.99 5.86 11.66
C PRO A 32 16.60 5.05 10.42
N THR A 33 17.47 4.10 10.04
CA THR A 33 17.25 3.26 8.86
C THR A 33 16.46 2.03 9.26
N ILE A 34 15.35 1.77 8.57
CA ILE A 34 14.62 0.51 8.71
C ILE A 34 15.45 -0.59 8.08
N ASN A 35 15.52 -1.74 8.74
CA ASN A 35 16.35 -2.85 8.30
C ASN A 35 16.00 -3.28 6.85
N TYR A 36 16.99 -3.19 5.95
CA TYR A 36 16.83 -3.46 4.52
C TYR A 36 16.41 -4.89 4.22
N LEU A 37 17.05 -5.87 4.85
CA LEU A 37 16.80 -7.28 4.55
C LEU A 37 15.37 -7.66 4.90
N SER A 38 14.90 -7.24 6.08
CA SER A 38 13.51 -7.42 6.46
C SER A 38 12.56 -6.67 5.54
N PHE A 39 12.90 -5.45 5.12
CA PHE A 39 12.09 -4.69 4.17
C PHE A 39 11.95 -5.42 2.82
N PHE A 40 13.02 -5.99 2.28
CA PHE A 40 12.96 -6.79 1.05
C PHE A 40 12.20 -8.11 1.23
N VAL A 41 12.36 -8.79 2.37
CA VAL A 41 11.60 -10.02 2.66
C VAL A 41 10.09 -9.74 2.69
N THR A 42 9.65 -8.57 3.16
CA THR A 42 8.22 -8.20 3.15
C THR A 42 7.62 -7.96 1.76
N MET A 43 8.43 -7.90 0.69
CA MET A 43 7.92 -7.80 -0.68
C MET A 43 7.66 -9.15 -1.32
N VAL A 44 8.40 -10.18 -0.91
CA VAL A 44 8.34 -11.53 -1.50
C VAL A 44 7.60 -12.51 -0.56
N GLY A 45 7.50 -12.18 0.72
CA GLY A 45 6.87 -12.99 1.76
C GLY A 45 5.54 -12.42 2.29
N PRO A 46 5.02 -12.99 3.39
CA PRO A 46 3.84 -12.46 4.06
C PRO A 46 4.05 -10.99 4.47
N ASP A 47 3.01 -10.18 4.39
CA ASP A 47 3.10 -8.75 4.71
C ASP A 47 3.39 -8.54 6.20
N LYS A 48 4.66 -8.27 6.50
CA LYS A 48 5.18 -7.93 7.82
C LYS A 48 5.78 -6.52 7.84
N ARG A 49 5.35 -5.65 6.93
CA ARG A 49 5.89 -4.29 6.81
C ARG A 49 5.73 -3.52 8.12
N TRP A 50 4.55 -3.61 8.74
CA TRP A 50 4.30 -2.98 10.03
C TRP A 50 5.19 -3.54 11.13
N GLU A 51 5.31 -4.86 11.29
CA GLU A 51 6.15 -5.49 12.31
C GLU A 51 7.63 -5.07 12.18
N THR A 52 8.11 -4.98 10.94
CA THR A 52 9.49 -4.62 10.63
C THR A 52 9.80 -3.16 10.95
N SER A 53 8.84 -2.26 10.75
CA SER A 53 9.02 -0.83 10.98
C SER A 53 8.55 -0.36 12.35
N ARG A 54 7.76 -1.16 13.08
CA ARG A 54 7.06 -0.75 14.32
C ARG A 54 8.01 -0.19 15.36
N GLU A 55 9.08 -0.91 15.69
CA GLU A 55 10.01 -0.51 16.76
C GLU A 55 10.64 0.86 16.50
N ILE A 56 11.06 1.11 15.26
CA ILE A 56 11.67 2.39 14.86
C ILE A 56 10.63 3.50 14.81
N LEU A 57 9.44 3.21 14.29
CA LEU A 57 8.37 4.20 14.15
C LEU A 57 7.71 4.57 15.48
N GLU A 58 7.57 3.63 16.42
CA GLU A 58 7.03 3.91 17.76
C GLU A 58 8.02 4.68 18.62
N LYS A 59 9.32 4.40 18.47
CA LYS A 59 10.38 5.07 19.25
C LYS A 59 10.69 6.47 18.74
N GLU A 60 10.86 6.62 17.43
CA GLU A 60 11.41 7.84 16.82
C GLU A 60 10.37 8.60 15.99
N GLY A 61 9.19 8.02 15.72
CA GLY A 61 8.13 8.63 14.89
C GLY A 61 8.42 8.69 13.39
N ILE A 62 9.67 8.47 13.00
CA ILE A 62 10.18 8.57 11.62
C ILE A 62 11.21 7.47 11.35
N GLY A 63 11.21 6.95 10.13
CA GLY A 63 12.23 6.02 9.65
C GLY A 63 12.51 6.23 8.16
N LYS A 64 13.69 5.84 7.71
CA LYS A 64 14.05 5.84 6.28
C LYS A 64 14.28 4.43 5.76
N ALA A 65 13.89 4.17 4.52
CA ALA A 65 14.14 2.92 3.80
C ALA A 65 14.61 3.26 2.38
N TRP A 66 15.48 2.43 1.82
CA TRP A 66 15.88 2.49 0.41
C TRP A 66 14.98 1.53 -0.36
N PHE A 67 14.29 2.06 -1.37
CA PHE A 67 13.40 1.29 -2.20
C PHE A 67 13.50 1.77 -3.64
N ASP A 68 13.75 0.83 -4.55
CA ASP A 68 13.68 1.05 -5.99
C ASP A 68 14.50 2.26 -6.50
N GLY A 69 15.73 2.38 -5.99
CA GLY A 69 16.64 3.48 -6.36
C GLY A 69 16.34 4.82 -5.70
N GLU A 70 15.27 4.92 -4.90
CA GLU A 70 14.91 6.12 -4.16
C GLU A 70 14.95 5.90 -2.63
N TRP A 71 15.17 6.98 -1.89
CA TRP A 71 15.07 6.98 -0.43
C TRP A 71 13.68 7.40 -0.01
N ILE A 72 12.98 6.50 0.68
CA ILE A 72 11.64 6.73 1.21
C ILE A 72 11.75 7.05 2.69
N ILE A 73 11.05 8.10 3.10
CA ILE A 73 10.84 8.42 4.51
C ILE A 73 9.45 7.91 4.87
N ILE A 74 9.41 7.03 5.86
CA ILE A 74 8.19 6.55 6.47
C ILE A 74 7.99 7.37 7.73
N ILE A 75 6.87 8.08 7.78
CA ILE A 75 6.52 8.88 8.93
C ILE A 75 5.25 8.30 9.54
N CYS A 76 5.25 8.12 10.86
CA CYS A 76 4.04 7.80 11.60
C CYS A 76 3.23 9.08 11.85
N ILE A 77 2.79 9.75 10.78
CA ILE A 77 1.84 10.87 10.84
C ILE A 77 0.53 10.42 10.20
N LEU A 78 -0.59 10.77 10.84
CA LEU A 78 -1.97 10.44 10.48
C LEU A 78 -2.44 10.91 9.08
N ASN A 79 -1.55 11.37 8.19
CA ASN A 79 -1.90 11.88 6.88
C ASN A 79 -0.80 11.60 5.83
N PRO A 80 -0.90 10.49 5.08
CA PRO A 80 0.10 10.14 4.08
C PRO A 80 -0.08 10.97 2.81
N TYR A 81 0.90 11.82 2.52
CA TYR A 81 1.13 12.35 1.17
C TYR A 81 2.28 11.56 0.54
N SER A 82 1.98 10.66 -0.39
CA SER A 82 3.00 10.08 -1.27
C SER A 82 2.49 9.99 -2.71
N LYS A 83 3.36 10.35 -3.65
CA LYS A 83 3.11 10.29 -5.08
C LYS A 83 3.73 9.00 -5.61
N ASN A 84 2.93 7.95 -5.77
CA ASN A 84 3.40 6.67 -6.32
C ASN A 84 3.41 6.71 -7.85
N ARG A 85 4.60 6.68 -8.46
CA ARG A 85 4.78 6.69 -9.92
C ARG A 85 4.35 5.37 -10.59
N PHE A 86 4.40 4.25 -9.86
CA PHE A 86 4.17 2.90 -10.40
C PHE A 86 2.71 2.55 -10.72
N GLN A 87 1.73 3.20 -10.09
CA GLN A 87 0.34 2.75 -10.17
C GLN A 87 -0.48 3.39 -11.30
N ASN A 88 0.02 4.48 -11.89
CA ASN A 88 -0.69 5.19 -12.98
C ASN A 88 -0.72 4.42 -14.31
N GLN A 89 0.19 3.46 -14.51
CA GLN A 89 0.28 2.73 -15.79
C GLN A 89 -0.96 1.86 -16.06
N TYR A 90 -1.57 1.27 -15.03
CA TYR A 90 -2.70 0.34 -15.17
C TYR A 90 -4.06 1.01 -14.90
N TYR A 91 -4.10 1.97 -13.98
CA TYR A 91 -5.35 2.57 -13.50
C TYR A 91 -5.64 3.95 -14.09
N GLY A 92 -4.77 4.45 -14.97
CA GLY A 92 -4.88 5.77 -15.57
C GLY A 92 -4.99 6.89 -14.52
N GLU A 93 -5.57 8.01 -14.94
CA GLU A 93 -5.82 9.15 -14.05
C GLU A 93 -7.13 8.95 -13.27
N ASN A 94 -7.03 8.68 -11.97
CA ASN A 94 -8.19 8.36 -11.13
C ASN A 94 -8.16 9.08 -9.78
N LEU A 95 -9.26 9.01 -9.02
CA LEU A 95 -9.40 9.70 -7.74
C LEU A 95 -8.36 9.27 -6.68
N LEU A 96 -7.92 8.01 -6.68
CA LEU A 96 -7.00 7.47 -5.67
C LEU A 96 -5.54 7.84 -5.95
N LEU A 97 -5.16 7.94 -7.23
CA LEU A 97 -3.77 8.13 -7.65
C LEU A 97 -3.46 9.54 -8.18
N SER A 98 -4.50 10.31 -8.53
CA SER A 98 -4.33 11.70 -8.96
C SER A 98 -3.96 12.62 -7.81
N ASN A 99 -3.33 13.75 -8.14
CA ASN A 99 -2.94 14.79 -7.21
C ASN A 99 -3.32 16.18 -7.74
N GLY A 100 -3.27 17.20 -6.89
CA GLY A 100 -3.49 18.59 -7.29
C GLY A 100 -4.89 18.84 -7.86
N ASP A 101 -4.98 19.57 -8.96
CA ASP A 101 -6.26 20.02 -9.51
C ASP A 101 -7.10 18.91 -10.13
N VAL A 102 -6.45 17.87 -10.67
CA VAL A 102 -7.12 16.66 -11.17
C VAL A 102 -7.85 15.95 -10.04
N TRP A 103 -7.14 15.73 -8.92
CA TRP A 103 -7.72 15.12 -7.73
C TRP A 103 -8.87 15.97 -7.20
N LYS A 104 -8.68 17.30 -7.09
CA LYS A 104 -9.75 18.22 -6.66
C LYS A 104 -10.97 18.09 -7.56
N ARG A 105 -10.80 18.01 -8.88
CA ARG A 105 -11.88 17.83 -9.85
C ARG A 105 -12.63 16.53 -9.62
N HIS A 106 -11.93 15.39 -9.56
CA HIS A 106 -12.56 14.09 -9.33
C HIS A 106 -13.26 14.03 -7.97
N ARG A 107 -12.62 14.55 -6.91
CA ARG A 107 -13.18 14.54 -5.56
C ARG A 107 -14.40 15.44 -5.42
N ARG A 108 -14.42 16.58 -6.10
CA ARG A 108 -15.58 17.49 -6.14
C ARG A 108 -16.82 16.79 -6.70
N ILE A 109 -16.65 15.96 -7.73
CA ILE A 109 -17.75 15.23 -8.37
C ILE A 109 -18.19 14.04 -7.53
N ALA A 110 -17.25 13.29 -6.94
CA ALA A 110 -17.56 12.06 -6.19
C ALA A 110 -18.09 12.32 -4.77
N ASN A 111 -17.61 13.36 -4.07
CA ASN A 111 -17.92 13.62 -2.67
C ASN A 111 -19.42 13.65 -2.32
N PRO A 112 -20.32 14.25 -3.13
CA PRO A 112 -21.76 14.26 -2.83
C PRO A 112 -22.35 12.86 -2.64
N SER A 113 -21.92 11.87 -3.44
CA SER A 113 -22.41 10.49 -3.34
C SER A 113 -22.01 9.80 -2.03
N PHE A 114 -20.94 10.26 -1.38
CA PHE A 114 -20.50 9.74 -0.07
C PHE A 114 -21.12 10.46 1.12
N ARG A 115 -21.88 11.55 0.91
CA ARG A 115 -22.59 12.24 2.00
C ARG A 115 -23.88 11.53 2.38
N ASN A 116 -24.62 11.04 1.38
CA ASN A 116 -25.90 10.37 1.55
C ASN A 116 -25.78 8.92 1.11
N LEU A 117 -25.33 8.07 2.02
CA LEU A 117 -25.17 6.64 1.73
C LEU A 117 -26.52 5.92 1.70
N PRO A 118 -26.70 4.93 0.80
CA PRO A 118 -27.94 4.16 0.72
C PRO A 118 -28.00 3.12 1.85
N VAL A 119 -28.35 3.55 3.07
CA VAL A 119 -28.36 2.72 4.29
C VAL A 119 -29.14 1.41 4.11
N HIS A 120 -30.25 1.44 3.36
CA HIS A 120 -31.06 0.24 3.09
C HIS A 120 -30.27 -0.89 2.41
N ILE A 121 -29.35 -0.58 1.48
CA ILE A 121 -28.50 -1.57 0.81
C ILE A 121 -27.60 -2.26 1.84
N PHE A 122 -27.02 -1.50 2.76
CA PHE A 122 -26.17 -2.06 3.81
C PHE A 122 -26.95 -2.99 4.73
N VAL A 123 -28.15 -2.58 5.15
CA VAL A 123 -29.03 -3.39 6.01
C VAL A 123 -29.40 -4.69 5.32
N GLU A 124 -29.85 -4.64 4.07
CA GLU A 124 -30.20 -5.84 3.31
C GLU A 124 -29.01 -6.79 3.12
N SER A 125 -27.82 -6.26 2.82
CA SER A 125 -26.61 -7.09 2.71
C SER A 125 -26.18 -7.71 4.04
N VAL A 126 -26.37 -7.02 5.18
CA VAL A 126 -26.14 -7.60 6.52
C VAL A 126 -27.16 -8.70 6.80
N MET A 127 -28.44 -8.48 6.52
CA MET A 127 -29.48 -9.49 6.74
C MET A 127 -29.24 -10.74 5.88
N LYS A 128 -28.85 -10.56 4.62
CA LYS A 128 -28.43 -11.64 3.73
C LYS A 128 -27.25 -12.42 4.33
N LEU A 129 -26.25 -11.71 4.86
CA LEU A 129 -25.10 -12.34 5.49
C LEU A 129 -25.49 -13.17 6.73
N LEU A 130 -26.31 -12.62 7.62
CA LEU A 130 -26.80 -13.32 8.80
C LEU A 130 -27.56 -14.60 8.44
N ASN A 131 -28.46 -14.53 7.46
CA ASN A 131 -29.20 -15.69 6.95
C ASN A 131 -28.29 -16.79 6.38
N VAL A 132 -27.13 -16.44 5.84
CA VAL A 132 -26.13 -17.41 5.36
C VAL A 132 -25.35 -18.00 6.53
N MET A 133 -24.96 -17.18 7.50
CA MET A 133 -24.25 -17.63 8.70
C MET A 133 -25.10 -18.55 9.58
N GLU A 134 -26.41 -18.30 9.71
CA GLU A 134 -27.34 -19.15 10.46
C GLU A 134 -27.45 -20.59 9.90
N LYS A 135 -27.13 -20.79 8.62
CA LYS A 135 -27.15 -22.13 7.99
C LYS A 135 -25.88 -22.93 8.26
N VAL A 136 -24.85 -22.31 8.82
CA VAL A 136 -23.60 -22.98 9.18
C VAL A 136 -23.77 -23.52 10.60
N ASP A 137 -24.01 -24.82 10.73
CA ASP A 137 -24.16 -25.47 12.04
C ASP A 137 -22.83 -26.08 12.51
N ASN A 138 -22.46 -25.81 13.76
CA ASN A 138 -21.30 -26.34 14.50
C ASN A 138 -19.92 -26.28 13.81
N GLU A 139 -19.76 -25.45 12.78
CA GLU A 139 -18.49 -25.28 12.06
C GLU A 139 -17.89 -23.87 12.25
N PRO A 140 -16.56 -23.73 12.34
CA PRO A 140 -15.91 -22.42 12.38
C PRO A 140 -16.21 -21.59 11.12
N ILE A 141 -16.66 -20.35 11.32
CA ILE A 141 -16.99 -19.43 10.22
C ILE A 141 -15.74 -18.62 9.84
N GLU A 142 -15.31 -18.71 8.58
CA GLU A 142 -14.25 -17.85 8.04
C GLU A 142 -14.78 -16.43 7.73
N ILE A 143 -14.85 -15.58 8.76
CA ILE A 143 -15.42 -14.22 8.67
C ILE A 143 -14.80 -13.37 7.55
N LYS A 144 -13.49 -13.52 7.27
CA LYS A 144 -12.81 -12.75 6.22
C LYS A 144 -13.46 -12.93 4.85
N ASN A 145 -13.78 -14.16 4.49
CA ASN A 145 -14.39 -14.49 3.20
C ASN A 145 -15.80 -13.91 3.10
N TYR A 146 -16.61 -14.10 4.14
CA TYR A 146 -17.97 -13.55 4.22
C TYR A 146 -18.01 -12.02 4.16
N MET A 147 -17.12 -11.34 4.89
CA MET A 147 -17.03 -9.88 4.85
C MET A 147 -16.57 -9.38 3.47
N HIS A 148 -15.64 -10.09 2.82
CA HIS A 148 -15.21 -9.75 1.45
C HIS A 148 -16.35 -9.87 0.44
N ARG A 149 -17.13 -10.95 0.50
CA ARG A 149 -18.31 -11.16 -0.36
C ARG A 149 -19.38 -10.10 -0.12
N MET A 150 -19.69 -9.83 1.15
CA MET A 150 -20.67 -8.81 1.52
C MET A 150 -20.24 -7.42 1.02
N THR A 151 -18.98 -7.03 1.24
CA THR A 151 -18.48 -5.71 0.80
C THR A 151 -18.47 -5.56 -0.71
N LEU A 152 -18.17 -6.63 -1.45
CA LEU A 152 -18.24 -6.63 -2.91
C LEU A 152 -19.69 -6.47 -3.39
N ASP A 153 -20.64 -7.15 -2.76
CA ASP A 153 -22.06 -7.08 -3.09
C ASP A 153 -22.62 -5.67 -2.80
N VAL A 154 -22.33 -5.11 -1.62
CA VAL A 154 -22.67 -3.73 -1.27
C VAL A 154 -22.08 -2.75 -2.28
N LEU A 155 -20.82 -2.91 -2.67
CA LEU A 155 -20.17 -2.05 -3.66
C LEU A 155 -20.87 -2.14 -5.02
N GLY A 156 -21.18 -3.35 -5.48
CA GLY A 156 -21.92 -3.59 -6.72
C GLY A 156 -23.25 -2.87 -6.74
N ARG A 157 -24.04 -3.06 -5.69
CA ARG A 157 -25.39 -2.51 -5.57
C ARG A 157 -25.36 -1.00 -5.42
N ALA A 158 -24.50 -0.46 -4.56
CA ALA A 158 -24.45 0.97 -4.26
C ALA A 158 -23.78 1.79 -5.37
N ALA A 159 -22.72 1.29 -6.00
CA ALA A 159 -21.97 2.05 -7.02
C ALA A 159 -22.47 1.80 -8.44
N PHE A 160 -22.91 0.57 -8.76
CA PHE A 160 -23.22 0.15 -10.13
C PHE A 160 -24.66 -0.31 -10.32
N GLY A 161 -25.47 -0.38 -9.25
CA GLY A 161 -26.81 -0.98 -9.31
C GLY A 161 -26.78 -2.47 -9.68
N PHE A 162 -25.66 -3.15 -9.43
CA PHE A 162 -25.43 -4.54 -9.83
C PHE A 162 -25.36 -5.44 -8.60
N ASP A 163 -26.17 -6.49 -8.57
CA ASP A 163 -26.15 -7.50 -7.51
C ASP A 163 -25.25 -8.66 -7.95
N PHE A 164 -24.12 -8.83 -7.25
CA PHE A 164 -23.19 -9.90 -7.57
C PHE A 164 -23.70 -11.27 -7.09
N ASN A 165 -24.73 -11.29 -6.23
CA ASN A 165 -25.31 -12.48 -5.62
C ASN A 165 -24.27 -13.37 -4.92
N VAL A 166 -23.18 -12.75 -4.45
CA VAL A 166 -22.14 -13.42 -3.65
C VAL A 166 -22.58 -13.53 -2.19
#